data_AF-A0A2G9RJL1-F1
#
_entry.id   AF-A0A2G9RJL1-F1
#
_cell.length_a   1.000
_cell.length_b   1.000
_cell.length_c   1.000
_cell.angle_alpha   90.00
_cell.angle_beta   90.00
_cell.angle_gamma   90.00
#
_symmetry.space_group_name_H-M   'P 1'
#
loop_
_entity.id
_entity.type
_entity.pdbx_description
1 polymer ?
#
loop_
_entity_poly.entity_id
_entity_poly.type
_entity_poly.pdbx_seq_one_letter_code
_entity_poly.pdbx_strand_id
1 'polypeptide(L)'
;MMCVMQSHIVQALSNTGNVIKPTGVINDLRRIAKHFRLGSQEDAHEFLRYTVDEMQKSCLNGYIRCNQLVTATKKFTIHRTSNVLTLSLKRFASFSGGKLSKEIKYPEYLDIRPYTSHPNGEALIYKLYAVLVHSGFSCHTGHYYSYI
;
A
#
# COMPACT_ATOMS: atom_id res chain seq x y z
N MET A 1 16.67 1.00 -0.89
CA MET A 1 15.46 0.18 -1.20
C MET A 1 15.13 0.17 -2.70
N MET A 2 15.25 1.29 -3.41
CA MET A 2 14.95 1.37 -4.86
C MET A 2 15.59 0.25 -5.71
N CYS A 3 16.91 0.10 -5.68
CA CYS A 3 17.61 -0.92 -6.48
C CYS A 3 17.20 -2.36 -6.13
N VAL A 4 16.91 -2.62 -4.85
CA VAL A 4 16.50 -3.95 -4.36
C VAL A 4 15.14 -4.33 -4.96
N MET A 5 14.17 -3.41 -4.92
CA MET A 5 12.85 -3.62 -5.51
C MET A 5 12.92 -3.73 -7.04
N GLN A 6 13.73 -2.88 -7.69
CA GLN A 6 13.94 -2.95 -9.14
C GLN A 6 14.50 -4.33 -9.56
N SER A 7 15.54 -4.81 -8.89
CA SER A 7 16.13 -6.12 -9.18
C SER A 7 15.11 -7.25 -8.98
N HIS A 8 14.29 -7.17 -7.93
CA HIS A 8 13.26 -8.17 -7.68
C HIS A 8 12.16 -8.17 -8.76
N ILE A 9 11.71 -6.99 -9.20
CA ILE A 9 10.71 -6.85 -10.27
C ILE A 9 11.24 -7.41 -11.59
N VAL A 10 12.47 -7.06 -11.97
CA VAL A 10 13.10 -7.58 -13.20
C VAL A 10 13.17 -9.10 -13.17
N GLN A 11 13.57 -9.67 -12.03
CA GLN A 11 13.61 -11.12 -11.85
C GLN A 11 12.21 -11.74 -11.96
N ALA A 12 11.20 -11.14 -11.32
CA ALA A 12 9.82 -11.61 -11.37
C ALA A 12 9.23 -11.61 -12.79
N LEU A 13 9.45 -10.54 -13.55
CA LEU A 13 8.96 -10.39 -14.91
C LEU A 13 9.68 -11.29 -15.91
N SER A 14 10.97 -11.57 -15.68
CA SER A 14 11.77 -12.42 -16.58
C SER A 14 11.61 -13.91 -16.30
N ASN A 15 10.90 -14.30 -15.24
CA ASN A 15 10.75 -15.68 -14.83
C ASN A 15 9.37 -16.23 -15.18
N THR A 16 9.33 -17.10 -16.17
CA THR A 16 8.10 -17.77 -16.60
C THR A 16 7.85 -19.02 -15.75
N GLY A 17 7.25 -18.83 -14.57
CA GLY A 17 6.62 -19.90 -13.80
C GLY A 17 7.45 -20.56 -12.70
N ASN A 18 8.73 -20.21 -12.50
CA ASN A 18 9.49 -20.72 -11.36
C ASN A 18 9.30 -19.85 -10.11
N VAL A 19 9.36 -20.50 -8.95
CA VAL A 19 9.31 -19.82 -7.65
C VAL A 19 10.53 -18.91 -7.48
N ILE A 20 10.29 -17.65 -7.12
CA ILE A 20 11.34 -16.69 -6.78
C ILE A 20 11.29 -16.41 -5.29
N LYS A 21 12.44 -16.47 -4.63
CA LYS A 21 12.60 -16.03 -3.24
C LYS A 21 13.06 -14.56 -3.21
N PRO A 22 12.36 -13.66 -2.52
CA PRO A 22 12.71 -12.24 -2.45
C PRO A 22 13.87 -11.98 -1.47
N THR A 23 15.03 -12.60 -1.69
CA THR A 23 16.16 -12.58 -0.74
C THR A 23 16.68 -11.17 -0.45
N GLY A 24 16.79 -10.32 -1.47
CA GLY A 24 17.20 -8.92 -1.29
C GLY A 24 16.25 -8.13 -0.38
N VAL A 25 14.93 -8.32 -0.57
CA VAL A 25 13.91 -7.66 0.27
C VAL A 25 13.94 -8.20 1.69
N ILE A 26 14.12 -9.51 1.87
CA ILE A 26 14.22 -10.15 3.19
C ILE A 26 15.42 -9.61 3.97
N ASN A 27 16.58 -9.44 3.32
CA ASN A 27 17.78 -8.92 3.96
C ASN A 27 17.60 -7.46 4.41
N ASP A 28 16.85 -6.67 3.65
CA ASP A 28 16.54 -5.27 3.96
C ASP A 28 15.26 -5.08 4.79
N LEU A 29 14.62 -6.15 5.28
CA LEU A 29 13.31 -6.06 5.95
C LEU A 29 13.31 -5.12 7.17
N ARG A 30 14.39 -5.14 7.96
CA ARG A 30 14.57 -4.23 9.11
C ARG A 30 14.80 -2.78 8.72
N ARG A 31 15.26 -2.53 7.49
CA ARG A 31 15.40 -1.19 6.92
C ARG A 31 14.03 -0.63 6.52
N ILE A 32 13.14 -1.49 6.01
CA ILE A 32 11.74 -1.14 5.72
C ILE A 32 11.04 -0.69 7.00
N ALA A 33 11.01 -1.55 8.01
CA ALA A 33 10.53 -1.18 9.34
C ALA A 33 11.23 -2.00 10.41
N LYS A 34 11.66 -1.34 11.50
CA LYS A 34 12.42 -1.99 12.58
C LYS A 34 11.68 -3.15 13.25
N HIS A 35 10.34 -3.13 13.23
CA HIS A 35 9.51 -4.13 13.90
C HIS A 35 9.19 -5.35 13.01
N PHE A 36 9.42 -5.29 11.70
CA PHE A 36 9.17 -6.42 10.81
C PHE A 36 10.13 -7.58 11.09
N ARG A 37 9.57 -8.79 11.13
CA ARG A 37 10.32 -10.02 11.40
C ARG A 37 10.09 -11.04 10.30
N LEU A 38 11.18 -11.64 9.83
CA LEU A 38 11.08 -12.75 8.90
C LEU A 38 10.32 -13.90 9.56
N GLY A 39 9.32 -14.44 8.85
CA GLY A 39 8.49 -15.55 9.34
C GLY A 39 7.23 -15.11 10.10
N SER A 40 7.08 -13.81 10.40
CA SER A 40 5.84 -13.25 10.93
C SER A 40 4.94 -12.76 9.79
N GLN A 41 3.63 -12.92 9.95
CA GLN A 41 2.64 -12.28 9.07
C GLN A 41 2.46 -10.82 9.48
N GLU A 42 2.50 -9.93 8.49
CA GLU A 42 2.43 -8.48 8.69
C GLU A 42 1.23 -7.87 7.94
N ASP A 43 0.84 -6.65 8.31
CA ASP A 43 -0.16 -5.87 7.58
C ASP A 43 0.44 -5.38 6.24
N ALA A 44 -0.17 -5.78 5.12
CA ALA A 44 0.33 -5.43 3.79
C ALA A 44 0.27 -3.91 3.49
N HIS A 45 -0.69 -3.20 4.07
CA HIS A 45 -0.75 -1.74 3.95
C HIS A 45 0.39 -1.08 4.71
N GLU A 46 0.77 -1.63 5.87
CA GLU A 46 1.95 -1.18 6.60
C GLU A 46 3.23 -1.46 5.84
N PHE A 47 3.37 -2.68 5.31
CA PHE A 47 4.52 -3.05 4.48
C PHE A 47 4.67 -2.15 3.26
N LEU A 48 3.58 -1.89 2.53
CA LEU A 48 3.57 -0.99 1.38
C LEU A 48 4.03 0.42 1.76
N ARG A 49 3.40 1.01 2.78
CA ARG A 49 3.71 2.37 3.26
C ARG A 49 5.19 2.51 3.60
N TYR A 50 5.73 1.62 4.42
CA TYR A 50 7.13 1.68 4.82
C TYR A 50 8.09 1.42 3.64
N THR A 51 7.74 0.52 2.74
CA THR A 51 8.58 0.24 1.55
C THR A 51 8.63 1.45 0.63
N VAL A 52 7.49 2.10 0.37
CA VAL A 52 7.42 3.33 -0.42
C VAL A 52 8.16 4.48 0.25
N ASP A 53 8.00 4.65 1.57
CA ASP A 53 8.77 5.65 2.33
C ASP A 53 10.28 5.41 2.23
N GLU A 54 10.76 4.17 2.36
CA GLU A 54 12.19 3.86 2.21
C GLU A 54 12.70 4.00 0.77
N MET A 55 11.86 3.70 -0.22
CA MET A 55 12.12 4.00 -1.63
C MET A 55 12.28 5.51 -1.84
N GLN A 56 11.36 6.31 -1.31
CA GLN A 56 11.37 7.76 -1.42
C GLN A 56 12.53 8.40 -0.64
N LYS A 57 12.84 7.93 0.58
CA LYS A 57 14.03 8.38 1.34
C LYS A 57 15.33 8.06 0.62
N SER A 58 15.38 6.96 -0.14
CA SER A 58 16.54 6.67 -0.98
C SER A 58 16.74 7.73 -2.09
N CYS A 59 15.73 8.58 -2.34
CA CYS A 59 15.73 9.60 -3.39
C CYS A 59 15.65 11.06 -2.87
N LEU A 60 15.43 11.28 -1.56
CA LEU A 60 15.20 12.61 -0.99
C LEU A 60 16.07 12.86 0.25
N ASN A 61 16.72 14.02 0.30
CA ASN A 61 17.39 14.53 1.51
C ASN A 61 16.43 15.40 2.33
N GLY A 62 16.18 15.01 3.59
CA GLY A 62 15.77 15.87 4.71
C GLY A 62 14.38 16.51 4.66
N TYR A 63 13.51 16.20 5.63
CA TYR A 63 12.36 17.04 5.97
C TYR A 63 12.26 17.24 7.49
N ILE A 64 11.88 18.46 7.87
CA ILE A 64 11.79 18.95 9.25
C ILE A 64 10.39 18.63 9.82
N ARG A 65 10.33 18.16 11.07
CA ARG A 65 9.08 17.96 11.82
C ARG A 65 8.69 19.24 12.56
N CYS A 66 7.41 19.60 12.51
CA CYS A 66 6.81 20.64 13.36
C CYS A 66 5.92 19.99 14.43
N ASN A 67 5.94 20.50 15.67
CA ASN A 67 5.49 19.77 16.86
C ASN A 67 4.48 20.56 17.73
N GLN A 68 3.35 20.98 17.16
CA GLN A 68 2.21 21.48 17.93
C GLN A 68 0.91 20.78 17.54
N LEU A 69 0.16 20.35 18.56
CA LEU A 69 -1.11 19.63 18.43
C LEU A 69 -2.26 20.55 18.83
N VAL A 70 -3.30 20.60 18.00
CA VAL A 70 -4.57 21.29 18.26
C VAL A 70 -5.72 20.39 17.80
N THR A 71 -6.90 20.60 18.37
CA THR A 71 -8.13 19.94 17.89
C THR A 71 -8.51 20.54 16.53
N ALA A 72 -8.62 19.71 15.49
CA ALA A 72 -8.91 20.16 14.13
C ALA A 72 -9.85 19.19 13.40
N THR A 73 -10.78 19.73 12.62
CA THR A 73 -11.53 18.97 11.61
C THR A 73 -10.72 18.93 10.33
N LYS A 74 -10.44 17.72 9.82
CA LYS A 74 -9.63 17.51 8.62
C LYS A 74 -10.47 16.95 7.48
N LYS A 75 -10.58 17.71 6.39
CA LYS A 75 -11.11 17.24 5.12
C LYS A 75 -9.95 17.11 4.14
N PHE A 76 -9.90 16.00 3.42
CA PHE A 76 -8.92 15.77 2.36
C PHE A 76 -9.63 15.74 1.01
N THR A 77 -8.99 16.29 0.00
CA THR A 77 -9.39 16.15 -1.41
C THR A 77 -8.15 15.80 -2.22
N ILE A 78 -8.34 15.16 -3.37
CA ILE A 78 -7.23 14.88 -4.29
C ILE A 78 -6.98 16.16 -5.10
N HIS A 79 -5.92 16.90 -4.75
CA HIS A 79 -5.54 18.11 -5.48
C HIS A 79 -4.89 17.78 -6.83
N ARG A 80 -3.96 16.81 -6.82
CA ARG A 80 -3.29 16.27 -8.00
C ARG A 80 -3.38 14.76 -7.97
N THR A 81 -3.77 14.18 -9.09
CA THR A 81 -3.93 12.73 -9.25
C THR A 81 -2.59 12.06 -9.55
N SER A 82 -2.45 10.79 -9.17
CA SER A 82 -1.28 9.97 -9.46
C SER A 82 -1.54 9.06 -10.65
N ASN A 83 -0.54 8.75 -11.46
CA ASN A 83 -0.71 7.80 -12.58
C ASN A 83 -1.17 6.42 -12.11
N VAL A 84 -0.75 6.02 -10.90
CA VAL A 84 -1.18 4.79 -10.22
C VAL A 84 -1.83 5.18 -8.90
N LEU A 85 -3.09 4.81 -8.73
CA LEU A 85 -3.85 5.04 -7.50
C LEU A 85 -3.92 3.75 -6.67
N THR A 86 -3.44 3.81 -5.43
CA THR A 86 -3.56 2.70 -4.48
C THR A 86 -4.63 3.02 -3.44
N LEU A 87 -5.68 2.19 -3.36
CA LEU A 87 -6.75 2.32 -2.39
C LEU A 87 -6.64 1.19 -1.35
N SER A 88 -6.31 1.56 -0.10
CA SER A 88 -6.27 0.61 1.01
C SER A 88 -7.57 0.69 1.82
N LEU A 89 -8.25 -0.44 1.96
CA LEU A 89 -9.44 -0.56 2.81
C LEU A 89 -9.00 -0.85 4.25
N LYS A 90 -9.14 0.13 5.14
CA LYS A 90 -8.81 -0.03 6.57
C LYS A 90 -9.85 -0.92 7.27
N ARG A 91 -9.64 -2.24 7.22
CA ARG A 91 -10.59 -3.25 7.74
C ARG A 91 -10.20 -3.88 9.08
N PHE A 92 -8.97 -3.67 9.56
CA PHE A 92 -8.55 -4.18 10.87
C PHE A 92 -8.82 -3.13 11.96
N ALA A 93 -9.63 -3.52 12.95
CA ALA A 93 -9.95 -2.66 14.08
C ALA A 93 -8.81 -2.69 15.10
N SER A 94 -8.31 -1.51 15.49
CA SER A 94 -7.17 -1.37 16.39
C SER A 94 -7.40 -1.92 17.81
N PHE A 95 -8.65 -2.15 18.24
CA PHE A 95 -8.97 -2.51 19.62
C PHE A 95 -9.53 -3.92 19.80
N SER A 96 -10.21 -4.49 18.81
CA SER A 96 -10.80 -5.83 18.91
C SER A 96 -10.03 -6.91 18.15
N GLY A 97 -8.99 -6.55 17.39
CA GLY A 97 -8.17 -7.49 16.59
C GLY A 97 -8.92 -8.17 15.44
N GLY A 98 -10.21 -7.90 15.28
CA GLY A 98 -11.06 -8.47 14.24
C GLY A 98 -11.02 -7.69 12.94
N LYS A 99 -11.28 -8.40 11.85
CA LYS A 99 -11.48 -7.84 10.51
C LYS A 99 -12.96 -7.54 10.29
N LEU A 100 -13.27 -6.30 9.90
CA LEU A 100 -14.62 -5.93 9.45
C LEU A 100 -15.00 -6.82 8.27
N SER A 101 -16.06 -7.62 8.40
CA SER A 101 -16.50 -8.59 7.38
C SER A 101 -17.44 -8.02 6.33
N LYS A 102 -17.92 -6.76 6.50
CA LYS A 102 -18.83 -6.09 5.57
C LYS A 102 -18.34 -6.23 4.12
N GLU A 103 -19.19 -6.78 3.27
CA GLU A 103 -18.93 -6.91 1.84
C GLU A 103 -18.76 -5.51 1.21
N ILE A 104 -17.76 -5.37 0.36
CA ILE A 104 -17.47 -4.15 -0.38
C ILE A 104 -17.38 -4.53 -1.84
N LYS A 105 -18.28 -3.99 -2.65
CA LYS A 105 -18.22 -4.07 -4.11
C LYS A 105 -17.34 -2.93 -4.61
N TYR A 106 -16.51 -3.22 -5.60
CA TYR A 106 -15.64 -2.25 -6.25
C TYR A 106 -15.78 -2.41 -7.78
N PRO A 107 -15.87 -1.31 -8.53
CA PRO A 107 -16.00 -1.39 -9.99
C PRO A 107 -14.63 -1.62 -10.65
N GLU A 108 -14.64 -2.16 -11.87
CA GLU A 108 -13.43 -2.23 -12.71
C GLU A 108 -12.98 -0.83 -13.16
N TYR A 109 -13.93 0.07 -13.41
CA TYR A 109 -13.69 1.45 -13.81
C TYR A 109 -14.19 2.40 -12.72
N LEU A 110 -13.30 3.22 -12.18
CA LEU A 110 -13.60 4.17 -11.12
C LEU A 110 -13.39 5.60 -11.62
N ASP A 111 -14.46 6.40 -11.64
CA ASP A 111 -14.33 7.84 -11.82
C ASP A 111 -13.95 8.49 -10.48
N ILE A 112 -12.75 9.06 -10.42
CA ILE A 112 -12.28 9.73 -9.21
C ILE A 112 -12.59 11.23 -9.19
N ARG A 113 -13.11 11.80 -10.29
CA ARG A 113 -13.40 13.24 -10.42
C ARG A 113 -14.17 13.81 -9.22
N PRO A 114 -15.23 13.16 -8.69
CA PRO A 114 -15.99 13.69 -7.55
C PRO A 114 -15.19 13.84 -6.25
N TYR A 115 -14.05 13.15 -6.12
CA TYR A 115 -13.21 13.16 -4.92
C TYR A 115 -12.01 14.12 -5.02
N THR A 116 -11.90 14.86 -6.13
CA THR A 116 -10.83 15.84 -6.36
C THR A 116 -11.19 17.23 -5.83
N SER A 117 -10.21 18.13 -5.73
CA SER A 117 -10.46 19.53 -5.37
C SER A 117 -11.26 20.29 -6.44
N HIS A 118 -11.35 19.75 -7.66
CA HIS A 118 -12.06 20.35 -8.80
C HIS A 118 -13.08 19.35 -9.38
N PRO A 119 -14.22 19.13 -8.69
CA PRO A 119 -15.16 18.07 -9.02
C PRO A 119 -15.98 18.32 -10.30
N ASN A 120 -16.00 19.54 -10.82
CA ASN A 120 -16.80 19.92 -12.00
C ASN A 120 -16.05 19.79 -13.34
N GLY A 121 -14.90 19.11 -13.36
CA GLY A 121 -14.12 18.88 -14.58
C GLY A 121 -14.49 17.57 -15.29
N GLU A 122 -13.78 17.27 -16.37
CA GLU A 122 -13.95 16.03 -17.16
C GLU A 122 -13.72 14.76 -16.32
N ALA A 123 -14.41 13.66 -16.63
CA ALA A 123 -14.26 12.40 -15.90
C ALA A 123 -12.80 11.94 -15.80
N LEU A 124 -12.39 11.44 -14.64
CA LEU A 124 -11.04 10.92 -14.39
C LEU A 124 -11.12 9.44 -14.08
N ILE A 125 -11.08 8.63 -15.14
CA ILE A 125 -11.34 7.20 -15.05
C ILE A 125 -10.05 6.42 -14.79
N TYR A 126 -10.06 5.63 -13.73
CA TYR A 126 -9.04 4.64 -13.42
C TYR A 126 -9.57 3.25 -13.75
N LYS A 127 -8.74 2.45 -14.42
CA LYS A 127 -9.00 1.02 -14.61
C LYS A 127 -8.30 0.23 -13.50
N LEU A 128 -9.04 -0.65 -12.85
CA LEU A 128 -8.51 -1.61 -11.90
C LEU A 128 -7.61 -2.62 -12.63
N TYR A 129 -6.37 -2.75 -12.19
CA TYR A 129 -5.42 -3.71 -12.77
C TYR A 129 -4.90 -4.74 -11.76
N ALA A 130 -5.06 -4.51 -10.46
CA ALA A 130 -4.63 -5.47 -9.46
C ALA A 130 -5.42 -5.33 -8.16
N VAL A 131 -5.62 -6.45 -7.46
CA VAL A 131 -6.24 -6.51 -6.14
C VAL A 131 -5.42 -7.42 -5.24
N LEU A 132 -4.91 -6.89 -4.13
CA LEU A 132 -4.33 -7.68 -3.04
C LEU A 132 -5.42 -8.04 -2.04
N VAL A 133 -5.63 -9.33 -1.82
CA VAL A 133 -6.68 -9.87 -0.96
C VAL A 133 -6.06 -10.52 0.26
N HIS A 134 -6.61 -10.20 1.43
CA HIS A 134 -6.37 -10.93 2.66
C HIS A 134 -7.56 -11.87 2.93
N SER A 135 -7.31 -13.17 3.11
CA SER A 135 -8.25 -14.13 3.69
C SER A 135 -7.88 -14.42 5.14
N GLY A 136 -8.87 -14.55 6.02
CA GLY A 136 -8.66 -14.71 7.47
C GLY A 136 -9.23 -13.56 8.30
N PHE A 137 -9.26 -13.79 9.62
CA PHE A 137 -9.98 -12.97 10.59
C PHE A 137 -9.13 -11.89 11.27
N SER A 138 -7.80 -12.06 11.33
CA SER A 138 -6.88 -11.10 11.98
C SER A 138 -5.79 -10.63 11.01
N CYS A 139 -5.03 -9.59 11.36
CA CYS A 139 -3.89 -9.13 10.55
C CYS A 139 -2.61 -9.97 10.76
N HIS A 140 -2.55 -10.75 11.84
CA HIS A 140 -1.40 -11.59 12.19
C HIS A 140 -1.58 -13.05 11.77
N THR A 141 -2.79 -13.44 11.34
CA THR A 141 -3.14 -14.79 10.91
C THR A 141 -4.09 -14.74 9.71
N GLY A 142 -3.69 -15.38 8.61
CA GLY A 142 -4.46 -15.42 7.38
C GLY A 142 -3.59 -15.76 6.17
N HIS A 143 -4.07 -15.39 5.00
CA HIS A 143 -3.42 -15.67 3.74
C HIS A 143 -3.60 -14.50 2.77
N TYR A 144 -2.50 -14.07 2.16
CA TYR A 144 -2.53 -13.05 1.13
C TYR A 144 -2.43 -13.69 -0.26
N TYR A 145 -3.24 -13.22 -1.19
CA TYR A 145 -3.16 -13.57 -2.60
C TYR A 145 -3.53 -12.36 -3.46
N SER A 146 -3.13 -12.36 -4.72
CA SER A 146 -3.36 -11.24 -5.63
C SER A 146 -4.04 -11.68 -6.91
N TYR A 147 -4.95 -10.83 -7.40
CA TYR A 147 -5.38 -10.83 -8.80
C TYR A 147 -4.60 -9.73 -9.52
N ILE A 148 -4.01 -10.04 -10.67
CA ILE A 148 -3.21 -9.16 -11.53
C ILE A 148 -3.71 -9.35 -12.97
#